data_AF-A7E7K4-F1
#
_entry.id   AF-A7E7K4-F1
#
_cell.length_a   1.000
_cell.length_b   1.000
_cell.length_c   1.000
_cell.angle_alpha   90.00
_cell.angle_beta   90.00
_cell.angle_gamma   90.00
#
_symmetry.space_group_name_H-M   'P 1'
#
loop_
_entity.id
_entity.type
_entity.pdbx_description
1 polymer ?
#
loop_
_entity_poly.entity_id
_entity_poly.type
_entity_poly.pdbx_seq_one_letter_code
_entity_poly.pdbx_strand_id
1 'polypeptide(L)'
;MSLFSVNAILILNAEDGSRVFTKYYSPPHHSSSSPATPYPDQKSQKAFEKGLLEKTQKQTADIILYDNRIVLYKSESDVMI
;
A
#
# COMPACT_ATOMS: atom_id res chain seq x y z
N MET A 1 -3.84 12.43 -18.79
CA MET A 1 -3.23 12.41 -17.46
C MET A 1 -4.18 11.72 -16.50
N SER A 2 -3.82 10.56 -15.95
CA SER A 2 -4.57 9.97 -14.83
C SER A 2 -3.80 10.27 -13.55
N LEU A 3 -4.25 11.27 -12.80
CA LEU A 3 -3.70 11.56 -11.47
C LEU A 3 -4.41 10.65 -10.45
N PHE A 4 -3.65 9.90 -9.67
CA PHE A 4 -4.17 9.26 -8.46
C PHE A 4 -3.91 10.18 -7.29
N SER A 5 -4.92 10.50 -6.49
CA SER A 5 -4.68 11.06 -5.15
C SER A 5 -4.29 9.98 -4.14
N VAL A 6 -4.77 8.74 -4.34
CA VAL A 6 -4.48 7.57 -3.48
C VAL A 6 -4.39 6.31 -4.36
N ASN A 7 -3.29 5.56 -4.24
CA ASN A 7 -3.09 4.30 -4.98
C ASN A 7 -3.71 3.09 -4.27
N ALA A 8 -3.56 3.03 -2.95
CA ALA A 8 -4.11 1.95 -2.12
C ALA A 8 -4.35 2.44 -0.69
N ILE A 9 -5.29 1.80 -0.01
CA ILE A 9 -5.49 1.90 1.44
C ILE A 9 -5.32 0.51 2.02
N LEU A 10 -4.50 0.41 3.06
CA LEU A 10 -4.15 -0.84 3.72
C LEU A 10 -4.43 -0.68 5.21
N ILE A 11 -5.04 -1.69 5.81
CA ILE A 11 -5.15 -1.83 7.25
C ILE A 11 -4.65 -3.25 7.54
N LEU A 12 -3.49 -3.31 8.17
CA LEU A 12 -2.81 -4.57 8.48
C LEU A 12 -2.76 -4.73 9.99
N ASN A 13 -2.71 -5.98 10.44
CA ASN A 13 -2.32 -6.26 11.82
C ASN A 13 -0.81 -6.00 11.96
N ALA A 14 -0.43 -5.26 13.00
CA ALA A 14 0.94 -4.79 13.23
C ALA A 14 1.93 -5.92 13.54
N GLU A 15 1.46 -7.04 14.09
CA GLU A 15 2.31 -8.16 14.50
C GLU A 15 2.58 -9.16 13.37
N ASP A 16 1.53 -9.63 12.69
CA ASP A 16 1.61 -10.71 11.70
C ASP A 16 1.52 -10.23 10.24
N GLY A 17 1.16 -8.96 10.01
CA GLY A 17 0.96 -8.39 8.67
C GLY A 17 -0.27 -8.93 7.95
N SER A 18 -1.19 -9.59 8.66
CA SER A 18 -2.43 -10.07 8.09
C SER A 18 -3.33 -8.90 7.66
N ARG A 19 -4.07 -9.10 6.56
CA ARG A 19 -4.95 -8.07 6.00
C ARG A 19 -6.22 -7.99 6.84
N VAL A 20 -6.43 -6.87 7.51
CA VAL A 20 -7.75 -6.49 8.05
C VAL A 20 -8.60 -5.88 6.94
N PHE A 21 -7.99 -4.99 6.14
CA PHE A 21 -8.61 -4.39 4.97
C PHE A 21 -7.55 -4.01 3.93
N THR A 22 -7.83 -4.25 2.66
CA THR A 22 -6.97 -3.78 1.56
C THR A 22 -7.81 -3.36 0.38
N LYS A 23 -7.57 -2.15 -0.12
CA LYS A 23 -8.19 -1.68 -1.36
C LYS A 23 -7.16 -1.01 -2.24
N TYR A 24 -6.92 -1.63 -3.39
CA TYR A 24 -6.05 -1.10 -4.44
C TYR A 24 -6.94 -0.42 -5.49
N TYR A 25 -6.70 0.86 -5.73
CA TYR A 25 -7.53 1.67 -6.62
C TYR A 25 -7.01 1.58 -8.05
N SER A 26 -7.96 1.52 -8.99
CA SER A 26 -7.69 1.65 -10.43
C SER A 26 -8.09 3.05 -10.89
N PRO A 27 -7.39 3.61 -11.89
CA PRO A 27 -7.70 4.95 -12.36
C PRO A 27 -9.07 4.94 -13.06
N PRO A 28 -9.93 5.93 -12.82
CA PRO A 28 -11.30 5.95 -13.36
C PRO A 28 -11.34 6.08 -14.89
N HIS A 29 -10.31 6.68 -15.48
CA HIS A 29 -10.16 6.83 -16.93
C HIS A 29 -9.17 5.80 -17.47
N HIS A 30 -9.53 4.52 -17.36
CA HIS A 30 -8.75 3.46 -17.99
C HIS A 30 -9.12 3.37 -19.47
N SER A 31 -8.36 4.04 -20.34
CA SER A 31 -8.29 3.63 -21.74
C SER A 31 -7.51 2.32 -21.80
N SER A 32 -7.81 1.45 -22.76
CA SER A 32 -7.06 0.22 -23.05
C SER A 32 -5.55 0.44 -23.34
N SER A 33 -5.10 1.68 -23.40
CA SER A 33 -3.72 2.13 -23.56
C SER A 33 -3.07 2.70 -22.29
N SER A 34 -3.79 2.74 -21.16
CA SER A 34 -3.30 3.28 -19.89
C SER A 34 -2.43 2.26 -19.13
N PRO A 35 -1.34 2.69 -18.46
CA PRO A 35 -0.48 1.79 -17.72
C PRO A 35 -1.26 1.03 -16.65
N ALA A 36 -1.04 -0.29 -16.60
CA ALA A 36 -1.70 -1.20 -15.66
C ALA A 36 -1.51 -0.75 -14.21
N THR A 37 -2.47 -1.09 -13.35
CA THR A 37 -2.34 -0.86 -11.91
C THR A 37 -1.03 -1.47 -11.39
N PRO A 38 -0.30 -0.81 -10.47
CA PRO A 38 1.03 -1.27 -10.09
C PRO A 38 1.11 -2.65 -9.44
N TYR A 39 -0.01 -3.07 -8.84
CA TYR A 39 -0.12 -4.33 -8.14
C TYR A 39 -1.36 -5.09 -8.66
N PRO A 40 -1.29 -5.61 -9.91
CA PRO A 40 -2.44 -6.22 -10.57
C PRO A 40 -2.81 -7.57 -9.93
N ASP A 41 -1.81 -8.31 -9.45
CA ASP A 41 -1.98 -9.64 -8.88
C ASP A 41 -1.90 -9.63 -7.35
N GLN A 42 -2.65 -10.51 -6.69
CA GLN A 42 -2.59 -10.68 -5.24
C GLN A 42 -1.17 -11.00 -4.73
N LYS A 43 -0.37 -11.71 -5.52
CA LYS A 43 1.03 -12.03 -5.18
C LYS A 43 1.86 -10.75 -5.04
N SER A 44 1.74 -9.83 -5.99
CA SER A 44 2.46 -8.56 -5.99
C SER A 44 2.02 -7.67 -4.82
N GLN A 45 0.73 -7.64 -4.52
CA GLN A 45 0.16 -6.91 -3.39
C GLN A 45 0.69 -7.43 -2.05
N LYS A 46 0.69 -8.75 -1.83
CA LYS A 46 1.21 -9.36 -0.59
C LYS A 46 2.72 -9.14 -0.42
N ALA A 47 3.48 -9.18 -1.50
CA ALA A 47 4.91 -8.88 -1.46
C ALA A 47 5.17 -7.42 -1.07
N PHE A 48 4.38 -6.48 -1.61
CA PHE A 48 4.42 -5.08 -1.23
C PHE A 48 4.09 -4.88 0.25
N GLU A 49 2.97 -5.42 0.72
CA GLU A 49 2.51 -5.30 2.12
C GLU A 49 3.54 -5.84 3.11
N LYS A 50 4.12 -7.01 2.83
CA LYS A 50 5.15 -7.59 3.68
C LYS A 50 6.38 -6.69 3.78
N GLY A 51 6.90 -6.23 2.64
CA GLY A 51 8.05 -5.33 2.63
C GLY A 51 7.75 -3.97 3.24
N LEU A 52 6.51 -3.48 3.12
CA LEU A 52 6.05 -2.26 3.76
C LEU A 52 6.10 -2.41 5.29
N LEU A 53 5.53 -3.50 5.84
CA LEU A 53 5.54 -3.78 7.28
C LEU A 53 6.98 -3.89 7.83
N GLU A 54 7.86 -4.59 7.12
CA GLU A 54 9.26 -4.72 7.52
C GLU A 54 10.00 -3.37 7.58
N LYS A 55 9.61 -2.41 6.72
CA LYS A 55 10.18 -1.05 6.72
C LYS A 55 9.57 -0.18 7.81
N THR A 56 8.26 -0.25 8.01
CA THR A 56 7.57 0.54 9.05
C THR A 56 7.90 0.07 10.46
N GLN A 57 8.22 -1.20 10.68
CA GLN A 57 8.69 -1.70 11.98
C GLN A 57 10.10 -1.21 12.34
N LYS A 58 10.97 -0.99 11.34
CA LYS A 58 12.35 -0.53 11.56
C LYS A 58 12.47 0.98 11.68
N GLN A 59 11.50 1.71 11.15
CA GLN A 59 11.53 3.16 11.06
C GLN A 59 10.32 3.71 11.79
N THR A 60 10.51 4.49 12.85
CA THR A 60 9.41 5.16 13.54
C THR A 60 9.20 6.54 12.91
N ALA A 61 8.44 6.59 11.82
CA ALA A 61 8.08 7.82 11.11
C ALA A 61 6.59 7.80 10.73
N ASP A 62 6.03 8.95 10.36
CA ASP A 62 4.66 9.00 9.84
C ASP A 62 4.63 8.78 8.31
N ILE A 63 5.71 9.15 7.61
CA ILE A 63 5.81 9.07 6.15
C ILE A 63 7.09 8.36 5.76
N ILE A 64 6.99 7.39 4.85
CA ILE A 64 8.14 6.70 4.25
C ILE A 64 8.04 6.67 2.73
N LEU A 65 9.21 6.60 2.08
CA LEU A 65 9.32 6.32 0.66
C LEU A 65 9.62 4.83 0.48
N TYR A 66 8.69 4.09 -0.13
CA TYR A 66 8.85 2.67 -0.40
C TYR A 66 8.32 2.33 -1.78
N ASP A 67 9.08 1.51 -2.54
CA ASP A 67 8.75 1.12 -3.92
C ASP A 67 8.41 2.31 -4.83
N ASN A 68 9.20 3.40 -4.70
CA ASN A 68 9.00 4.65 -5.43
C ASN A 68 7.63 5.33 -5.17
N ARG A 69 6.98 5.02 -4.04
CA ARG A 69 5.71 5.58 -3.58
C ARG A 69 5.84 6.22 -2.21
N ILE A 70 5.13 7.33 -2.03
CA ILE A 70 4.98 7.97 -0.73
C ILE A 70 3.89 7.21 0.03
N VAL A 71 4.24 6.68 1.19
CA VAL A 71 3.30 6.00 2.09
C VAL A 71 3.24 6.77 3.38
N LEU A 72 2.05 7.29 3.69
CA LEU A 72 1.69 7.79 5.00
C LEU A 72 1.16 6.59 5.79
N TYR A 73 1.65 6.38 7.00
CA TYR A 73 1.17 5.32 7.88
C TYR A 73 1.11 5.76 9.33
N LYS A 74 0.32 5.05 10.11
CA LYS A 74 0.21 5.18 11.56
C LYS A 74 0.05 3.79 12.16
N SER A 75 0.86 3.49 13.17
CA SER A 75 0.67 2.28 13.99
C SER A 75 -0.03 2.65 15.29
N GLU A 76 -1.12 1.95 15.61
CA GLU A 76 -1.89 2.14 16.83
C GLU A 76 -2.36 0.78 17.39
N SER A 77 -1.90 0.46 18.61
CA SER A 77 -2.07 -0.87 19.22
C SER A 77 -1.66 -1.98 18.24
N ASP A 78 -2.62 -2.83 17.85
CA ASP A 78 -2.36 -4.04 17.07
C ASP A 78 -2.64 -3.80 15.57
N VAL A 79 -2.84 -2.53 15.17
CA VAL A 79 -3.25 -2.15 13.82
C VAL A 79 -2.28 -1.14 13.21
N MET A 80 -1.86 -1.41 11.98
CA MET A 80 -1.12 -0.49 11.12
C MET A 80 -2.03 -0.01 9.98
N ILE A 81 -2.18 1.30 9.86
CA ILE A 81 -2.94 2.00 8.81
C ILE A 81 -1.96 2.73 7.90
#